data_AF-A0A645D028-F1
#
_entry.id   AF-A0A645D028-F1
#
_cell.length_a   1.000
_cell.length_b   1.000
_cell.length_c   1.000
_cell.angle_alpha   90.00
_cell.angle_beta   90.00
_cell.angle_gamma   90.00
#
_symmetry.space_group_name_H-M   'P 1'
#
loop_
_entity.id
_entity.type
_entity.pdbx_description
1 polymer ?
#
loop_
_entity_poly.entity_id
_entity_poly.type
_entity_poly.pdbx_seq_one_letter_code
_entity_poly.pdbx_strand_id
1 'polypeptide(L)'
;MSAAKIKVASELWSPELIKRLKQKGGAELCSALSKLLGVYDAQANFVYITPDIHPQKEAFLKLHETAHAFLPWQSQTYSVIEDCEKTLDPAIATQFEREANVFASEVLFQCDRFDIEALDYDFSVQTPIILSKKYGASMYSSIRRYVSTNNRTCAVIVMNPFDNIRNEITVRRIIVSKNFGRYNAPLWPSRITPFSGPGHNIFRGGNIAEKEIISIPDRDGTAHEYSTEFFSNTYQNFLFLKPTSVVTPE
;
A
#
# COMPACT_ATOMS: atom_id res chain seq x y z
N MET A 1 -9.51 3.04 -27.94
CA MET A 1 -8.99 3.72 -26.73
C MET A 1 -7.57 4.16 -27.02
N SER A 2 -7.29 5.46 -27.02
CA SER A 2 -5.91 5.97 -27.12
C SER A 2 -5.31 5.96 -25.72
N ALA A 3 -4.16 5.32 -25.52
CA ALA A 3 -3.39 5.49 -24.29
C ALA A 3 -3.06 6.98 -24.11
N ALA A 4 -3.17 7.50 -22.88
CA ALA A 4 -2.78 8.87 -22.59
C ALA A 4 -1.27 9.01 -22.88
N LYS A 5 -0.92 9.84 -23.88
CA LYS A 5 0.49 10.16 -24.20
C LYS A 5 1.00 11.20 -23.21
N ILE A 6 1.31 10.75 -22.00
CA ILE A 6 1.89 11.60 -20.96
C ILE A 6 3.40 11.60 -21.12
N LYS A 7 4.01 12.79 -21.09
CA LYS A 7 5.47 12.93 -21.13
C LYS A 7 6.00 13.06 -19.70
N VAL A 8 7.00 12.26 -19.37
CA VAL A 8 7.73 12.36 -18.09
C VAL A 8 8.92 13.28 -18.31
N ALA A 9 8.98 14.39 -17.57
CA ALA A 9 10.15 15.28 -17.58
C ALA A 9 11.16 14.83 -16.51
N SER A 10 12.44 14.73 -16.87
CA SER A 10 13.54 14.36 -15.99
C SER A 10 14.25 15.56 -15.35
N GLU A 11 13.98 16.78 -15.82
CA GLU A 11 14.60 17.99 -15.31
C GLU A 11 13.93 18.46 -14.02
N LEU A 12 14.73 18.92 -13.06
CA LEU A 12 14.24 19.64 -11.88
C LEU A 12 13.26 20.70 -12.35
N TRP A 13 12.00 20.56 -11.90
CA TRP A 13 10.94 21.57 -11.88
C TRP A 13 11.27 22.79 -12.75
N SER A 14 10.80 22.82 -13.99
CA SER A 14 11.22 23.85 -14.94
C SER A 14 11.08 25.26 -14.32
N PRO A 15 11.98 26.21 -14.63
CA PRO A 15 11.86 27.57 -14.13
C PRO A 15 10.49 28.18 -14.41
N GLU A 16 9.86 27.84 -15.54
CA GLU A 16 8.47 28.20 -15.82
C GLU A 16 7.48 27.54 -14.86
N LEU A 17 7.58 26.24 -14.58
CA LEU A 17 6.70 25.54 -13.63
C LEU A 17 6.82 26.15 -12.22
N ILE A 18 8.05 26.33 -11.73
CA ILE A 18 8.30 26.96 -10.42
C ILE A 18 7.71 28.37 -10.38
N LYS A 19 7.87 29.15 -11.46
CA LYS A 19 7.33 30.51 -11.56
C LYS A 19 5.80 30.50 -11.55
N ARG A 20 5.16 29.59 -12.29
CA ARG A 20 3.68 29.44 -12.33
C ARG A 20 3.13 29.01 -10.97
N LEU A 21 3.79 28.06 -10.31
CA LEU A 21 3.40 27.60 -8.98
C LEU A 21 3.57 28.70 -7.92
N LYS A 22 4.65 29.49 -7.99
CA LYS A 22 4.89 30.67 -7.14
C LYS A 22 3.91 31.81 -7.37
N GLN A 23 3.44 32.00 -8.60
CA GLN A 23 2.45 33.02 -8.94
C GLN A 23 1.05 32.65 -8.42
N LYS A 24 0.75 31.35 -8.26
CA LYS A 24 -0.55 30.84 -7.82
C LYS A 24 -0.64 30.54 -6.32
N GLY A 25 0.47 30.48 -5.59
CA GLY A 25 0.45 30.33 -4.14
C GLY A 25 1.65 30.99 -3.45
N GLY A 26 1.38 31.58 -2.29
CA GLY A 26 2.37 32.27 -1.47
C GLY A 26 3.51 31.38 -0.98
N ALA A 27 4.38 31.93 -0.13
CA ALA A 27 5.60 31.26 0.37
C ALA A 27 5.36 29.89 1.02
N GLU A 28 4.17 29.65 1.57
CA GLU A 28 3.73 28.37 2.15
C GLU A 28 3.55 27.27 1.09
N LEU A 29 3.08 27.62 -0.11
CA LEU A 29 2.97 26.70 -1.24
C LEU A 29 4.36 26.23 -1.66
N CYS A 30 5.37 27.10 -1.69
CA CYS A 30 6.76 26.73 -2.03
C CYS A 30 7.37 25.70 -1.07
N SER A 31 7.04 25.77 0.22
CA SER A 31 7.44 24.80 1.25
C SER A 31 6.68 23.47 1.15
N ALA A 32 5.43 23.51 0.67
CA ALA A 32 4.66 22.31 0.35
C ALA A 32 5.16 21.65 -0.95
N LEU A 33 5.50 22.44 -1.96
CA LEU A 33 6.03 21.98 -3.26
C LEU A 33 7.39 21.31 -3.13
N SER A 34 8.27 21.78 -2.23
CA SER A 34 9.56 21.11 -1.96
C SER A 34 9.41 19.75 -1.28
N LYS A 35 8.21 19.41 -0.79
CA LYS A 35 7.85 18.09 -0.22
C LYS A 35 7.11 17.21 -1.23
N LEU A 36 6.66 17.76 -2.35
CA LEU A 36 6.00 17.00 -3.40
C LEU A 36 7.04 16.18 -4.17
N LEU A 37 6.74 14.90 -4.34
CA LEU A 37 7.60 13.94 -5.01
C LEU A 37 7.22 13.76 -6.49
N GLY A 38 6.03 14.23 -6.86
CA GLY A 38 5.50 14.29 -8.21
C GLY A 38 4.50 15.44 -8.34
N VAL A 39 4.33 15.95 -9.57
CA VAL A 39 3.31 16.93 -9.94
C VAL A 39 2.86 16.68 -11.37
N TYR A 40 1.54 16.62 -11.57
CA TYR A 40 0.89 16.73 -12.88
C TYR A 40 0.63 18.20 -13.24
N ASP A 41 1.12 18.66 -14.40
CA ASP A 41 0.79 19.95 -15.02
C ASP A 41 -0.26 19.70 -16.12
N ALA A 42 -1.50 20.11 -15.85
CA ALA A 42 -2.62 19.81 -16.73
C ALA A 42 -2.54 20.54 -18.08
N GLN A 43 -1.96 21.75 -18.11
CA GLN A 43 -1.82 22.52 -19.35
C GLN A 43 -0.71 22.00 -20.24
N ALA A 44 0.43 21.68 -19.64
CA ALA A 44 1.57 21.15 -20.39
C ALA A 44 1.37 19.65 -20.74
N ASN A 45 0.46 18.97 -20.03
CA ASN A 45 0.26 17.52 -20.07
C ASN A 45 1.59 16.77 -19.78
N PHE A 46 2.29 17.25 -18.75
CA PHE A 46 3.54 16.68 -18.26
C PHE A 46 3.37 16.19 -16.83
N VAL A 47 4.08 15.10 -16.54
CA VAL A 47 4.30 14.63 -15.17
C VAL A 47 5.76 14.90 -14.82
N TYR A 48 5.96 15.64 -13.73
CA TYR A 48 7.25 15.90 -13.15
C TYR A 48 7.44 15.00 -11.95
N ILE A 49 8.59 14.34 -11.84
CA ILE A 49 8.95 13.48 -10.72
C ILE A 49 10.28 13.96 -10.16
N THR A 50 10.39 14.03 -8.84
CA THR A 50 11.66 14.39 -8.18
C THR A 50 12.71 13.31 -8.46
N PRO A 51 13.95 13.67 -8.84
CA PRO A 51 15.01 12.70 -9.11
C PRO A 51 15.45 11.95 -7.84
N ASP A 52 16.27 10.92 -8.02
CA ASP A 52 16.91 10.15 -6.93
C ASP A 52 15.93 9.44 -5.96
N ILE A 53 14.72 9.14 -6.45
CA ILE A 53 13.75 8.33 -5.71
C ILE A 53 14.03 6.84 -5.97
N HIS A 54 13.86 6.02 -4.94
CA HIS A 54 13.95 4.56 -5.07
C HIS A 54 13.03 4.04 -6.21
N PRO A 55 13.50 3.15 -7.11
CA PRO A 55 12.78 2.80 -8.35
C PRO A 55 11.33 2.34 -8.15
N GLN A 56 11.06 1.54 -7.10
CA GLN A 56 9.70 1.09 -6.78
C GLN A 56 8.75 2.24 -6.41
N LYS A 57 9.29 3.26 -5.72
CA LYS A 57 8.53 4.44 -5.31
C LYS A 57 8.34 5.39 -6.50
N GLU A 58 9.36 5.51 -7.36
CA GLU A 58 9.27 6.24 -8.61
C GLU A 58 8.19 5.66 -9.55
N ALA A 59 8.16 4.33 -9.70
CA ALA A 59 7.14 3.64 -10.51
C ALA A 59 5.71 3.93 -10.00
N PHE A 60 5.47 3.81 -8.69
CA PHE A 60 4.18 4.12 -8.12
C PHE A 60 3.80 5.60 -8.30
N LEU A 61 4.73 6.53 -8.07
CA LEU A 61 4.49 7.96 -8.26
C LEU A 61 4.13 8.29 -9.72
N LYS A 62 4.85 7.74 -10.69
CA LYS A 62 4.51 7.93 -12.11
C LYS A 62 3.08 7.50 -12.42
N LEU A 63 2.64 6.36 -11.87
CA LEU A 63 1.27 5.87 -12.05
C LEU A 63 0.24 6.73 -11.32
N HIS A 64 0.58 7.26 -10.14
CA HIS A 64 -0.26 8.18 -9.37
C HIS A 64 -0.49 9.49 -10.13
N GLU A 65 0.57 10.15 -10.58
CA GLU A 65 0.45 11.39 -11.37
C GLU A 65 -0.24 11.13 -12.71
N THR A 66 0.00 9.96 -13.32
CA THR A 66 -0.72 9.52 -14.53
C THR A 66 -2.22 9.40 -14.27
N ALA A 67 -2.65 9.03 -13.07
CA ALA A 67 -4.06 8.95 -12.73
C ALA A 67 -4.75 10.32 -12.82
N HIS A 68 -4.13 11.38 -12.30
CA HIS A 68 -4.65 12.74 -12.39
C HIS A 68 -4.86 13.20 -13.84
N ALA A 69 -3.95 12.78 -14.73
CA ALA A 69 -4.06 13.04 -16.16
C ALA A 69 -5.08 12.15 -16.89
N PHE A 70 -5.17 10.87 -16.49
CA PHE A 70 -5.96 9.87 -17.18
C PHE A 70 -7.45 9.92 -16.82
N LEU A 71 -7.78 10.20 -15.56
CA LEU A 71 -9.15 10.26 -15.07
C LEU A 71 -9.80 11.57 -15.57
N PRO A 72 -10.85 11.51 -16.43
CA PRO A 72 -11.38 12.71 -17.09
C PRO A 72 -11.89 13.78 -16.12
N TRP A 73 -12.55 13.37 -15.04
CA TRP A 73 -13.07 14.32 -14.05
C TRP A 73 -11.96 15.00 -13.26
N GLN A 74 -10.79 14.38 -13.08
CA GLN A 74 -9.65 15.01 -12.43
C GLN A 74 -8.93 15.95 -13.40
N SER A 75 -8.52 15.43 -14.56
CA SER A 75 -7.78 16.22 -15.58
C SER A 75 -8.56 17.45 -16.05
N GLN A 76 -9.86 17.32 -16.34
CA GLN A 76 -10.70 18.45 -16.74
C GLN A 76 -10.84 19.47 -15.61
N THR A 77 -11.06 19.01 -14.38
CA THR A 77 -11.18 19.90 -13.22
C THR A 77 -9.88 20.66 -12.97
N TYR A 78 -8.73 19.98 -12.96
CA TYR A 78 -7.42 20.63 -12.83
C TYR A 78 -7.15 21.62 -13.95
N SER A 79 -7.55 21.32 -15.19
CA SER A 79 -7.37 22.27 -16.30
C SER A 79 -8.11 23.60 -16.09
N VAL A 80 -9.33 23.56 -15.52
CA VAL A 80 -10.12 24.77 -15.25
C VAL A 80 -9.60 25.53 -14.04
N ILE A 81 -9.20 24.81 -12.99
CA ILE A 81 -8.74 25.39 -11.73
C ILE A 81 -7.35 25.99 -11.88
N GLU A 82 -6.47 25.40 -12.70
CA GLU A 82 -5.19 26.01 -13.03
C GLU A 82 -5.38 27.38 -13.71
N ASP A 83 -6.45 27.63 -14.45
CA ASP A 83 -6.66 28.91 -15.14
C ASP A 83 -7.35 29.99 -14.29
N CYS A 84 -7.62 29.75 -13.00
CA CYS A 84 -8.24 30.74 -12.13
C CYS A 84 -7.63 30.80 -10.72
N GLU A 85 -7.96 31.85 -9.96
CA GLU A 85 -7.47 32.04 -8.58
C GLU A 85 -8.16 31.13 -7.56
N LYS A 86 -9.06 30.25 -8.00
CA LYS A 86 -9.78 29.33 -7.13
C LYS A 86 -8.95 28.07 -6.91
N THR A 87 -9.16 27.41 -5.78
CA THR A 87 -8.59 26.10 -5.47
C THR A 87 -9.70 25.06 -5.36
N LEU A 88 -9.34 23.78 -5.48
CA LEU A 88 -10.24 22.68 -5.17
C LEU A 88 -10.71 22.76 -3.72
N ASP A 89 -11.98 22.43 -3.50
CA ASP A 89 -12.46 22.14 -2.16
C ASP A 89 -11.60 21.03 -1.53
N PRO A 90 -11.15 21.18 -0.26
CA PRO A 90 -10.25 20.20 0.37
C PRO A 90 -10.79 18.77 0.41
N ALA A 91 -12.10 18.56 0.48
CA ALA A 91 -12.70 17.23 0.46
C ALA A 91 -12.61 16.60 -0.94
N ILE A 92 -12.79 17.40 -1.99
CA ILE A 92 -12.64 16.96 -3.38
C ILE A 92 -11.18 16.66 -3.68
N ALA A 93 -10.24 17.52 -3.26
CA ALA A 93 -8.81 17.25 -3.40
C ALA A 93 -8.44 15.92 -2.72
N THR A 94 -8.91 15.71 -1.48
CA THR A 94 -8.68 14.45 -0.74
C THR A 94 -9.28 13.24 -1.47
N GLN A 95 -10.44 13.39 -2.10
CA GLN A 95 -11.04 12.33 -2.91
C GLN A 95 -10.19 12.02 -4.15
N PHE A 96 -9.73 13.04 -4.87
CA PHE A 96 -8.91 12.86 -6.06
C PHE A 96 -7.60 12.13 -5.76
N GLU A 97 -6.93 12.48 -4.66
CA GLU A 97 -5.74 11.79 -4.15
C GLU A 97 -6.02 10.31 -3.85
N ARG A 98 -7.17 9.99 -3.26
CA ARG A 98 -7.55 8.59 -2.97
C ARG A 98 -7.78 7.80 -4.25
N GLU A 99 -8.47 8.38 -5.21
CA GLU A 99 -8.73 7.77 -6.52
C GLU A 99 -7.42 7.54 -7.29
N ALA A 100 -6.51 8.52 -7.29
CA ALA A 100 -5.19 8.39 -7.92
C ALA A 100 -4.35 7.28 -7.27
N ASN A 101 -4.39 7.18 -5.94
CA ASN A 101 -3.75 6.08 -5.20
C ASN A 101 -4.34 4.70 -5.55
N VAL A 102 -5.67 4.60 -5.71
CA VAL A 102 -6.33 3.35 -6.14
C VAL A 102 -5.93 3.01 -7.57
N PHE A 103 -6.01 3.97 -8.50
CA PHE A 103 -5.61 3.78 -9.89
C PHE A 103 -4.15 3.30 -9.99
N ALA A 104 -3.23 3.98 -9.32
CA ALA A 104 -1.82 3.62 -9.32
C ALA A 104 -1.59 2.20 -8.79
N SER A 105 -2.29 1.83 -7.72
CA SER A 105 -2.24 0.47 -7.18
C SER A 105 -2.77 -0.56 -8.17
N GLU A 106 -3.94 -0.35 -8.78
CA GLU A 106 -4.51 -1.31 -9.74
C GLU A 106 -3.61 -1.46 -10.97
N VAL A 107 -3.12 -0.37 -11.54
CA VAL A 107 -2.25 -0.43 -12.73
C VAL A 107 -0.90 -1.06 -12.40
N LEU A 108 -0.32 -0.77 -11.22
CA LEU A 108 0.94 -1.38 -10.78
C LEU A 108 0.85 -2.90 -10.71
N PHE A 109 -0.27 -3.42 -10.20
CA PHE A 109 -0.52 -4.87 -10.12
C PHE A 109 -1.18 -5.45 -11.37
N GLN A 110 -1.32 -4.64 -12.43
CA GLN A 110 -1.96 -5.02 -13.69
C GLN A 110 -3.36 -5.62 -13.46
N CYS A 111 -4.15 -4.93 -12.63
CA CYS A 111 -5.47 -5.34 -12.20
C CYS A 111 -5.45 -6.73 -11.54
N ASP A 112 -6.13 -7.71 -12.12
CA ASP A 112 -6.24 -9.08 -11.60
C ASP A 112 -5.04 -9.97 -11.94
N ARG A 113 -4.12 -9.51 -12.79
CA ARG A 113 -3.00 -10.35 -13.26
C ARG A 113 -2.09 -10.80 -12.13
N PHE A 114 -1.77 -9.92 -11.18
CA PHE A 114 -1.02 -10.28 -9.97
C PHE A 114 -1.74 -11.36 -9.17
N ASP A 115 -3.06 -11.20 -8.98
CA ASP A 115 -3.87 -12.10 -8.17
C ASP A 115 -3.98 -13.48 -8.81
N ILE A 116 -4.15 -13.53 -10.14
CA ILE A 116 -4.18 -14.76 -10.94
C ILE A 116 -2.82 -15.46 -10.88
N GLU A 117 -1.73 -14.73 -11.13
CA GLU A 117 -0.39 -15.31 -11.11
C GLU A 117 0.01 -15.84 -9.73
N ALA A 118 -0.45 -15.19 -8.66
CA ALA A 118 -0.19 -15.65 -7.30
C ALA A 118 -0.85 -17.01 -6.97
N LEU A 119 -1.81 -17.49 -7.79
CA LEU A 119 -2.39 -18.83 -7.64
C LEU A 119 -1.44 -19.94 -8.09
N ASP A 120 -0.45 -19.63 -8.95
CA ASP A 120 0.56 -20.58 -9.42
C ASP A 120 1.69 -20.80 -8.39
N TYR A 121 1.64 -20.10 -7.26
CA TYR A 121 2.62 -20.18 -6.17
C TYR A 121 1.97 -20.74 -4.89
N ASP A 122 2.83 -21.15 -3.95
CA ASP A 122 2.42 -21.63 -2.64
C ASP A 122 1.55 -20.61 -1.89
N PHE A 123 0.63 -21.09 -1.06
CA PHE A 123 -0.15 -20.23 -0.18
C PHE A 123 0.71 -19.75 1.01
N SER A 124 1.59 -18.78 0.77
CA SER A 124 2.61 -18.29 1.71
C SER A 124 2.80 -16.79 1.59
N VAL A 125 3.36 -16.15 2.63
CA VAL A 125 3.85 -14.76 2.56
C VAL A 125 5.02 -14.59 1.59
N GLN A 126 5.73 -15.66 1.25
CA GLN A 126 6.83 -15.61 0.27
C GLN A 126 6.34 -15.28 -1.15
N THR A 127 5.13 -15.71 -1.50
CA THR A 127 4.52 -15.48 -2.82
C THR A 127 4.45 -13.99 -3.20
N PRO A 128 3.82 -13.10 -2.40
CA PRO A 128 3.83 -11.67 -2.71
C PRO A 128 5.23 -11.04 -2.67
N ILE A 129 6.17 -11.59 -1.90
CA ILE A 129 7.55 -11.09 -1.84
C ILE A 129 8.32 -11.39 -3.14
N ILE A 130 8.12 -12.58 -3.70
CA ILE A 130 8.71 -12.97 -4.98
C ILE A 130 8.09 -12.12 -6.09
N LEU A 131 6.76 -12.04 -6.13
CA LEU A 131 6.04 -11.28 -7.17
C LEU A 131 6.30 -9.77 -7.09
N SER A 132 6.60 -9.21 -5.91
CA SER A 132 6.88 -7.78 -5.78
C SER A 132 8.01 -7.32 -6.71
N LYS A 133 9.03 -8.16 -6.91
CA LYS A 133 10.16 -7.87 -7.82
C LYS A 133 9.69 -7.78 -9.27
N LYS A 134 8.81 -8.69 -9.69
CA LYS A 134 8.27 -8.76 -11.06
C LYS A 134 7.40 -7.55 -11.39
N TYR A 135 6.54 -7.15 -10.46
CA TYR A 135 5.60 -6.03 -10.65
C TYR A 135 6.21 -4.66 -10.29
N GLY A 136 7.47 -4.61 -9.85
CA GLY A 136 8.12 -3.36 -9.46
C GLY A 136 7.50 -2.70 -8.21
N ALA A 137 6.77 -3.47 -7.41
CA ALA A 137 6.09 -3.00 -6.21
C ALA A 137 6.93 -3.21 -4.96
N SER A 138 6.66 -2.45 -3.89
CA SER A 138 7.23 -2.73 -2.59
C SER A 138 6.68 -4.04 -1.99
N MET A 139 7.47 -4.69 -1.13
CA MET A 139 7.02 -5.89 -0.42
C MET A 139 5.74 -5.64 0.38
N TYR A 140 5.67 -4.51 1.11
CA TYR A 140 4.47 -4.12 1.85
C TYR A 140 3.22 -4.02 0.95
N SER A 141 3.34 -3.35 -0.20
CA SER A 141 2.21 -3.17 -1.11
C SER A 141 1.76 -4.49 -1.72
N SER A 142 2.73 -5.37 -2.04
CA SER A 142 2.46 -6.70 -2.63
C SER A 142 1.80 -7.63 -1.62
N ILE A 143 2.29 -7.65 -0.37
CA ILE A 143 1.68 -8.39 0.73
C ILE A 143 0.25 -7.88 0.98
N ARG A 144 0.06 -6.55 1.02
CA ARG A 144 -1.26 -5.95 1.19
C ARG A 144 -2.22 -6.34 0.06
N ARG A 145 -1.79 -6.27 -1.20
CA ARG A 145 -2.58 -6.70 -2.37
C ARG A 145 -2.98 -8.16 -2.18
N TYR A 146 -1.98 -9.04 -2.07
CA TYR A 146 -2.16 -10.48 -1.98
C TYR A 146 -3.12 -10.93 -0.88
N VAL A 147 -3.08 -10.30 0.30
CA VAL A 147 -4.04 -10.62 1.36
C VAL A 147 -5.42 -10.02 1.07
N SER A 148 -5.50 -8.74 0.69
CA SER A 148 -6.79 -8.05 0.53
C SER A 148 -7.64 -8.62 -0.61
N THR A 149 -7.01 -9.12 -1.66
CA THR A 149 -7.68 -9.70 -2.84
C THR A 149 -7.79 -11.22 -2.81
N ASN A 150 -7.19 -11.89 -1.81
CA ASN A 150 -7.26 -13.35 -1.75
C ASN A 150 -8.69 -13.84 -1.52
N ASN A 151 -9.09 -14.85 -2.28
CA ASN A 151 -10.32 -15.59 -2.01
C ASN A 151 -10.13 -16.66 -0.93
N ARG A 152 -8.89 -17.10 -0.65
CA ARG A 152 -8.62 -17.99 0.47
C ARG A 152 -8.61 -17.19 1.77
N THR A 153 -9.10 -17.79 2.85
CA THR A 153 -9.05 -17.18 4.19
C THR A 153 -7.59 -16.99 4.62
N CYS A 154 -7.17 -15.74 4.72
CA CYS A 154 -5.90 -15.33 5.32
C CYS A 154 -5.95 -13.91 5.88
N ALA A 155 -4.96 -13.59 6.72
CA ALA A 155 -4.69 -12.27 7.22
C ALA A 155 -3.19 -11.99 7.30
N VAL A 156 -2.83 -10.73 7.44
CA VAL A 156 -1.47 -10.32 7.80
C VAL A 156 -1.53 -9.21 8.85
N ILE A 157 -0.76 -9.41 9.92
CA ILE A 157 -0.52 -8.40 10.95
C ILE A 157 0.79 -7.70 10.58
N VAL A 158 0.67 -6.41 10.28
CA VAL A 158 1.80 -5.51 10.03
C VAL A 158 2.16 -4.84 11.34
N MET A 159 3.42 -4.95 11.70
CA MET A 159 3.94 -4.51 12.98
C MET A 159 5.13 -3.56 12.79
N ASN A 160 5.30 -2.65 13.75
CA ASN A 160 6.46 -1.77 13.78
C ASN A 160 7.74 -2.56 14.12
N PRO A 161 8.93 -1.96 13.95
CA PRO A 161 10.17 -2.51 14.49
C PRO A 161 10.06 -2.79 15.99
N PHE A 162 10.86 -3.75 16.47
CA PHE A 162 10.88 -4.13 17.89
C PHE A 162 11.37 -2.97 18.77
N ASP A 163 10.61 -2.68 19.83
CA ASP A 163 11.01 -1.71 20.85
C ASP A 163 11.82 -2.43 21.93
N ASN A 164 13.15 -2.29 21.86
CA ASN A 164 14.08 -2.89 22.81
C ASN A 164 13.89 -2.38 24.25
N ILE A 165 13.38 -1.16 24.45
CA ILE A 165 13.23 -0.55 25.77
C ILE A 165 11.99 -1.14 26.46
N ARG A 166 10.89 -1.21 25.73
CA ARG A 166 9.62 -1.72 26.24
C ARG A 166 9.48 -3.23 26.14
N ASN A 167 10.39 -3.87 25.40
CA ASN A 167 10.34 -5.30 25.10
C ASN A 167 8.98 -5.70 24.47
N GLU A 168 8.52 -4.90 23.51
CA GLU A 168 7.24 -5.10 22.83
C GLU A 168 7.33 -4.80 21.33
N ILE A 169 6.34 -5.26 20.58
CA ILE A 169 6.11 -4.90 19.19
C ILE A 169 4.71 -4.31 19.08
N THR A 170 4.57 -3.10 18.54
CA THR A 170 3.27 -2.48 18.33
C THR A 170 2.65 -2.89 16.99
N VAL A 171 1.36 -3.19 17.00
CA VAL A 171 0.61 -3.52 15.78
C VAL A 171 0.27 -2.24 15.04
N ARG A 172 0.77 -2.13 13.81
CA ARG A 172 0.55 -0.97 12.96
C ARG A 172 -0.75 -1.09 12.17
N ARG A 173 -0.99 -2.27 11.60
CA ARG A 173 -2.15 -2.52 10.76
C ARG A 173 -2.46 -3.99 10.67
N ILE A 174 -3.72 -4.30 10.44
CA ILE A 174 -4.17 -5.65 10.16
C ILE A 174 -4.90 -5.61 8.82
N ILE A 175 -4.52 -6.52 7.94
CA ILE A 175 -5.10 -6.66 6.61
C ILE A 175 -5.66 -8.07 6.55
N VAL A 176 -6.89 -8.18 6.08
CA VAL A 176 -7.62 -9.44 6.04
C VAL A 176 -8.16 -9.67 4.64
N SER A 177 -8.21 -10.95 4.23
CA SER A 177 -8.86 -11.36 3.00
C SER A 177 -10.37 -11.22 3.08
N LYS A 178 -11.04 -11.23 1.92
CA LYS A 178 -12.50 -11.11 1.81
C LYS A 178 -13.26 -12.13 2.66
N ASN A 179 -12.73 -13.35 2.76
CA ASN A 179 -13.37 -14.45 3.48
C ASN A 179 -12.92 -14.59 4.94
N PHE A 180 -11.89 -13.84 5.37
CA PHE A 180 -11.50 -13.80 6.77
C PHE A 180 -12.59 -13.21 7.67
N GLY A 181 -13.31 -12.19 7.17
CA GLY A 181 -14.34 -11.47 7.91
C GLY A 181 -15.75 -12.08 7.88
N ARG A 182 -16.01 -13.07 7.00
CA ARG A 182 -17.28 -13.83 7.02
C ARG A 182 -17.41 -14.68 8.30
N TYR A 183 -16.28 -14.98 8.93
CA TYR A 183 -16.14 -15.79 10.14
C TYR A 183 -15.34 -15.08 11.23
N ASN A 184 -15.30 -13.72 11.26
CA ASN A 184 -14.80 -13.00 12.42
C ASN A 184 -14.51 -11.50 12.28
N ALA A 185 -14.62 -10.80 13.40
CA ALA A 185 -13.62 -9.78 13.74
C ALA A 185 -13.01 -10.21 15.09
N PRO A 186 -11.73 -10.63 15.15
CA PRO A 186 -11.16 -10.99 16.44
C PRO A 186 -10.70 -9.72 17.18
N LEU A 187 -10.65 -9.82 18.51
CA LEU A 187 -9.98 -8.83 19.37
C LEU A 187 -8.48 -8.90 19.10
N TRP A 188 -8.04 -8.20 18.07
CA TRP A 188 -6.62 -8.15 17.75
C TRP A 188 -5.86 -7.33 18.80
N PRO A 189 -4.70 -7.80 19.24
CA PRO A 189 -3.91 -7.04 20.19
C PRO A 189 -3.34 -5.79 19.52
N SER A 190 -3.28 -4.69 20.27
CA SER A 190 -2.55 -3.48 19.85
C SER A 190 -1.03 -3.61 20.00
N ARG A 191 -0.58 -4.61 20.76
CA ARG A 191 0.83 -4.90 21.06
C ARG A 191 1.06 -6.39 21.29
N ILE A 192 2.22 -6.88 20.87
CA ILE A 192 2.69 -8.26 21.11
C ILE A 192 3.90 -8.16 22.04
N THR A 193 3.98 -9.06 23.01
CA THR A 193 5.08 -9.15 23.99
C THR A 193 5.69 -10.55 23.93
N PRO A 194 6.85 -10.81 24.56
CA PRO A 194 7.42 -12.16 24.63
C PRO A 194 6.48 -13.22 25.27
N PHE A 195 5.48 -12.76 26.04
CA PHE A 195 4.59 -13.61 26.82
C PHE A 195 3.16 -13.68 26.24
N SER A 196 2.80 -12.82 25.29
CA SER A 196 1.42 -12.71 24.82
C SER A 196 1.30 -12.13 23.40
N GLY A 197 0.26 -12.59 22.70
CA GLY A 197 -0.07 -12.17 21.34
C GLY A 197 0.40 -13.16 20.27
N PRO A 198 -0.19 -13.09 19.06
CA PRO A 198 0.18 -13.97 17.96
C PRO A 198 1.62 -13.69 17.54
N GLY A 199 2.44 -14.74 17.44
CA GLY A 199 3.85 -14.60 17.07
C GLY A 199 4.77 -14.16 18.21
N HIS A 200 4.38 -14.32 19.49
CA HIS A 200 5.26 -14.03 20.63
C HIS A 200 6.59 -14.82 20.58
N ASN A 201 6.65 -15.93 19.83
CA ASN A 201 7.88 -16.68 19.58
C ASN A 201 8.94 -15.91 18.77
N ILE A 202 8.56 -14.84 18.06
CA ILE A 202 9.50 -13.95 17.35
C ILE A 202 10.58 -13.41 18.31
N PHE A 203 10.24 -13.21 19.58
CA PHE A 203 11.16 -12.68 20.60
C PHE A 203 12.21 -13.71 21.07
N ARG A 204 12.12 -14.97 20.62
CA ARG A 204 13.05 -16.06 21.01
C ARG A 204 14.23 -16.24 20.04
N GLY A 205 14.38 -15.37 19.03
CA GLY A 205 15.61 -15.29 18.21
C GLY A 205 15.70 -16.25 17.01
N GLY A 206 14.58 -16.79 16.52
CA GLY A 206 14.55 -17.59 15.30
C GLY A 206 14.51 -16.74 14.02
N ASN A 207 15.44 -16.95 13.09
CA ASN A 207 15.31 -16.45 11.71
C ASN A 207 14.17 -17.21 11.04
N ILE A 208 13.07 -16.51 10.73
CA ILE A 208 11.77 -17.09 10.37
C ILE A 208 11.22 -17.83 11.59
N ALA A 209 10.24 -17.24 12.28
CA ALA A 209 9.53 -17.98 13.32
C ALA A 209 9.03 -19.30 12.69
N GLU A 210 9.44 -20.43 13.26
CA GLU A 210 8.85 -21.73 12.99
C GLU A 210 7.32 -21.57 12.96
N LYS A 211 6.65 -22.27 12.06
CA LYS A 211 5.20 -22.20 11.92
C LYS A 211 4.54 -22.40 13.28
N GLU A 212 4.10 -21.32 13.91
CA GLU A 212 3.30 -21.37 15.13
C GLU A 212 1.86 -21.62 14.71
N ILE A 213 1.18 -22.55 15.38
CA ILE A 213 -0.26 -22.71 15.30
C ILE A 213 -0.86 -21.87 16.41
N ILE A 214 -1.69 -20.90 16.04
CA ILE A 214 -2.44 -20.06 16.98
C ILE A 214 -3.93 -20.33 16.84
N SER A 215 -4.65 -20.20 17.95
CA SER A 215 -6.10 -20.33 17.98
C SER A 215 -6.74 -18.94 18.07
N ILE A 216 -7.65 -18.62 17.16
CA ILE A 216 -8.37 -17.35 17.12
C ILE A 216 -9.87 -17.66 17.25
N PRO A 217 -10.55 -17.13 18.28
CA PRO A 217 -11.99 -17.35 18.48
C PRO A 217 -12.83 -16.57 17.46
N ASP A 218 -13.91 -17.20 16.97
CA ASP A 218 -15.01 -16.61 16.22
C ASP A 218 -16.00 -15.85 17.10
N ARG A 219 -16.83 -15.01 16.49
CA ARG A 219 -17.90 -14.22 17.12
C ARG A 219 -18.86 -15.09 17.91
N ASP A 220 -19.04 -16.33 17.49
CA ASP A 220 -19.81 -17.35 18.19
C ASP A 220 -19.02 -18.06 19.31
N GLY A 221 -17.73 -17.75 19.47
CA GLY A 221 -16.80 -18.38 20.41
C GLY A 221 -16.04 -19.58 19.86
N THR A 222 -16.31 -20.01 18.62
CA THR A 222 -15.66 -21.17 17.99
C THR A 222 -14.21 -20.85 17.67
N ALA A 223 -13.27 -21.63 18.20
CA ALA A 223 -11.85 -21.37 18.00
C ALA A 223 -11.33 -22.01 16.70
N HIS A 224 -10.75 -21.21 15.82
CA HIS A 224 -10.14 -21.67 14.57
C HIS A 224 -8.62 -21.62 14.66
N GLU A 225 -7.97 -22.67 14.15
CA GLU A 225 -6.51 -22.77 14.11
C GLU A 225 -5.91 -22.15 12.85
N TYR A 226 -4.88 -21.32 13.06
CA TYR A 226 -4.12 -20.66 12.01
C TYR A 226 -2.64 -21.00 12.16
N SER A 227 -2.03 -21.47 11.08
CA SER A 227 -0.58 -21.46 10.96
C SER A 227 -0.09 -20.06 10.65
N THR A 228 1.06 -19.71 11.21
CA THR A 228 1.68 -18.40 11.02
C THR A 228 2.98 -18.49 10.22
N GLU A 229 3.27 -17.43 9.48
CA GLU A 229 4.55 -17.23 8.79
C GLU A 229 5.07 -15.84 9.11
N PHE A 230 6.26 -15.77 9.72
CA PHE A 230 6.91 -14.51 10.04
C PHE A 230 7.86 -14.07 8.94
N PHE A 231 7.77 -12.79 8.57
CA PHE A 231 8.70 -12.12 7.68
C PHE A 231 9.05 -10.74 8.25
N SER A 232 10.31 -10.35 8.14
CA SER A 232 10.79 -9.04 8.60
C SER A 232 11.64 -8.38 7.53
N ASN A 233 11.58 -7.05 7.48
CA ASN A 233 12.55 -6.23 6.78
C ASN A 233 13.01 -5.08 7.70
N THR A 234 13.91 -4.23 7.20
CA THR A 234 14.48 -3.11 7.97
C THR A 234 13.45 -2.14 8.53
N TYR A 235 12.25 -2.08 7.95
CA TYR A 235 11.24 -1.07 8.27
C TYR A 235 10.05 -1.62 9.05
N GLN A 236 9.69 -2.89 8.84
CA GLN A 236 8.44 -3.48 9.30
C GLN A 236 8.56 -4.99 9.49
N ASN A 237 7.72 -5.48 10.39
CA ASN A 237 7.54 -6.90 10.65
C ASN A 237 6.14 -7.35 10.17
N PHE A 238 6.04 -8.56 9.66
CA PHE A 238 4.83 -9.15 9.09
C PHE A 238 4.60 -10.53 9.69
N LEU A 239 3.40 -10.75 10.20
CA LEU A 239 2.94 -12.07 10.59
C LEU A 239 1.76 -12.44 9.69
N PHE A 240 1.98 -13.35 8.75
CA PHE A 240 0.94 -13.88 7.88
C PHE A 240 0.24 -15.05 8.55
N LEU A 241 -1.08 -15.13 8.39
CA LEU A 241 -1.94 -16.13 9.00
C LEU A 241 -2.73 -16.85 7.93
N LYS A 242 -2.75 -18.18 7.99
CA LYS A 242 -3.58 -19.03 7.15
C LYS A 242 -4.13 -20.23 7.93
N PRO A 243 -5.38 -20.66 7.70
CA PRO A 243 -5.97 -21.81 8.37
C PRO A 243 -5.09 -23.07 8.28
N THR A 244 -5.02 -23.86 9.35
CA THR A 244 -4.33 -25.17 9.36
C THR A 244 -5.12 -26.26 8.62
N SER A 245 -6.45 -26.12 8.58
CA SER A 245 -7.39 -26.96 7.86
C SER A 245 -8.17 -26.12 6.85
N VAL A 246 -8.58 -26.72 5.74
CA VAL A 246 -9.44 -26.04 4.77
C VAL A 246 -10.77 -25.79 5.45
N VAL A 247 -11.03 -24.55 5.84
CA VAL A 247 -12.38 -24.12 6.23
C VAL A 247 -13.17 -24.09 4.92
N THR A 248 -13.81 -25.20 4.57
CA THR A 248 -14.78 -25.24 3.47
C THR A 248 -15.93 -24.31 3.83
N PRO A 249 -16.24 -23.30 3.02
CA PRO A 249 -17.46 -22.55 3.20
C PRO A 249 -18.63 -23.49 2.88
N GLU A 250 -19.56 -23.64 3.82
CA GLU A 250 -20.92 -24.14 3.55
C GLU A 250 -21.66 -23.19 2.60
#